data_AF-A0A0B7MK48-F1
#
_entry.id   AF-A0A0B7MK48-F1
#
_cell.length_a   1.000
_cell.length_b   1.000
_cell.length_c   1.000
_cell.angle_alpha   90.00
_cell.angle_beta   90.00
_cell.angle_gamma   90.00
#
_symmetry.space_group_name_H-M   'P 1'
#
loop_
_entity.id
_entity.type
_entity.pdbx_description
1 polymer ?
#
loop_
_entity_poly.entity_id
_entity_poly.type
_entity_poly.pdbx_seq_one_letter_code
_entity_poly.pdbx_strand_id
1 'polypeptide(L)'
;MQRARRSRNFELGKTIWSGRTLSTIGGLVGVLFIRSYERGERVYYSMMSRGFRGEIQLLSDLQVETRDIIWGTVIVLLGVVILLIDQGGWGWPLAWR
;
A
#
# COMPACT_ATOMS: atom_id res chain seq x y z
N MET A 1 -7.07 16.98 3.32
CA MET A 1 -8.48 16.57 3.52
C MET A 1 -8.76 16.05 4.94
N GLN A 2 -7.96 15.14 5.51
CA GLN A 2 -8.19 14.64 6.88
C GLN A 2 -8.23 15.74 7.97
N ARG A 3 -7.34 16.74 7.91
CA ARG A 3 -7.36 17.90 8.82
C ARG A 3 -8.68 18.69 8.77
N ALA A 4 -9.21 18.92 7.57
CA ALA A 4 -10.48 19.64 7.36
C ALA A 4 -11.70 18.84 7.82
N ARG A 5 -11.64 17.50 7.79
CA ARG A 5 -12.70 16.66 8.38
C ARG A 5 -12.70 16.74 9.90
N ARG A 6 -11.52 16.64 10.53
CA ARG A 6 -11.38 16.74 11.99
C ARG A 6 -11.83 18.10 12.51
N SER A 7 -11.55 19.18 11.80
CA SER A 7 -12.02 20.53 12.18
C SER A 7 -13.53 20.71 12.07
N ARG A 8 -14.25 19.87 11.30
CA ARG A 8 -15.72 19.87 11.21
C ARG A 8 -16.38 18.98 12.28
N ASN A 9 -15.64 18.60 13.33
CA ASN A 9 -16.07 17.72 14.41
C ASN A 9 -16.64 16.37 13.91
N PHE A 10 -16.09 15.85 12.82
CA PHE A 10 -16.46 14.53 12.31
C PHE A 10 -15.72 13.46 13.11
N GLU A 11 -16.41 12.86 14.07
CA GLU A 11 -15.94 11.64 14.74
C GLU A 11 -16.30 10.42 13.90
N LEU A 12 -15.35 9.50 13.71
CA LEU A 12 -15.69 8.19 13.15
C LEU A 12 -16.65 7.52 14.13
N GLY A 13 -17.85 7.18 13.67
CA GLY A 13 -18.75 6.34 14.45
C GLY A 13 -18.08 5.01 14.77
N LYS A 14 -18.44 4.40 15.91
CA LYS A 14 -17.87 3.14 16.41
C LYS A 14 -17.91 1.98 15.38
N THR A 15 -18.78 2.09 14.37
CA THR A 15 -18.96 1.11 13.31
C THR A 15 -18.97 1.80 11.93
N ILE A 16 -18.20 1.26 10.98
CA ILE A 16 -18.14 1.71 9.58
C ILE A 16 -19.49 1.68 8.84
N TRP A 17 -20.42 0.85 9.32
CA TRP A 17 -21.78 0.66 8.80
C TRP A 17 -22.78 1.75 9.20
N SER A 18 -22.35 2.76 9.96
CA SER A 18 -23.21 3.92 10.24
C SER A 18 -23.42 4.74 8.97
N GLY A 19 -24.68 4.93 8.55
CA GLY A 19 -25.04 5.64 7.30
C GLY A 19 -24.45 7.05 7.19
N ARG A 20 -24.31 7.77 8.31
CA ARG A 20 -23.67 9.10 8.35
C ARG A 20 -22.17 9.03 8.05
N THR A 21 -21.49 8.01 8.55
CA THR A 21 -20.07 7.77 8.29
C THR A 21 -19.85 7.39 6.84
N LEU A 22 -20.70 6.52 6.28
CA LEU A 22 -20.63 6.09 4.88
C LEU A 22 -20.82 7.27 3.91
N SER A 23 -21.83 8.12 4.12
CA SER A 23 -22.08 9.30 3.28
C SER A 23 -20.88 10.27 3.28
N THR A 24 -20.29 10.50 4.46
CA THR A 24 -19.12 11.39 4.58
C THR A 24 -17.88 10.81 3.90
N ILE A 25 -17.66 9.49 4.00
CA ILE A 25 -16.57 8.81 3.30
C ILE A 25 -16.81 8.85 1.79
N GLY A 26 -18.03 8.57 1.32
CA GLY A 26 -18.40 8.61 -0.09
C GLY A 26 -18.11 9.96 -0.73
N GLY A 27 -18.54 11.06 -0.10
CA GLY A 27 -18.24 12.41 -0.59
C GLY A 27 -16.73 12.71 -0.65
N LEU A 28 -15.98 12.22 0.33
CA LEU A 28 -14.53 12.38 0.32
C LEU A 28 -13.85 11.56 -0.77
N VAL A 29 -14.28 10.32 -0.97
CA VAL A 29 -13.77 9.47 -2.06
C VAL A 29 -14.06 10.13 -3.40
N GLY A 30 -15.28 10.65 -3.62
CA GLY A 30 -15.63 11.35 -4.84
C GLY A 30 -14.74 12.57 -5.13
N VAL A 31 -14.53 13.44 -4.13
CA VAL A 31 -13.65 14.61 -4.29
C VAL A 31 -12.19 14.22 -4.49
N LEU A 32 -11.71 13.19 -3.79
CA LEU A 32 -10.34 12.69 -3.99
C LEU A 32 -10.16 12.12 -5.40
N PHE A 33 -11.14 11.36 -5.89
CA PHE A 33 -11.12 10.79 -7.23
C PHE A 33 -10.99 11.89 -8.29
N ILE A 34 -11.88 12.88 -8.26
CA ILE A 34 -11.85 14.01 -9.21
C ILE A 34 -10.49 14.74 -9.18
N ARG A 35 -9.99 15.06 -7.98
CA ARG A 35 -8.72 15.79 -7.83
C ARG A 35 -7.52 14.98 -8.28
N SER A 36 -7.53 13.67 -8.02
CA SER A 36 -6.46 12.77 -8.46
C SER A 36 -6.42 12.67 -9.99
N TYR A 37 -7.60 12.64 -10.63
CA TYR A 37 -7.74 12.60 -12.08
C TYR A 37 -7.23 13.89 -12.73
N GLU A 38 -7.72 15.06 -12.29
CA GLU A 38 -7.26 16.36 -12.81
C GLU A 38 -5.76 16.58 -12.62
N ARG A 39 -5.22 16.12 -11.47
CA ARG A 39 -3.78 16.17 -11.22
C ARG A 39 -3.02 15.24 -12.17
N GLY A 40 -3.55 14.05 -12.42
CA GLY A 40 -3.01 13.08 -13.37
C GLY A 40 -2.93 13.66 -14.78
N GLU A 41 -4.03 14.25 -15.27
CA GLU A 41 -4.06 14.96 -16.56
C GLU A 41 -3.02 16.07 -16.64
N ARG A 42 -2.95 16.93 -15.62
CA ARG A 42 -1.96 18.02 -15.60
C ARG A 42 -0.53 17.50 -15.70
N VAL A 43 -0.22 16.42 -14.99
CA VAL A 43 1.08 15.76 -15.07
C VAL A 43 1.29 15.14 -16.45
N TYR A 44 0.29 14.49 -17.01
CA TYR A 44 0.33 13.92 -18.35
C TYR A 44 0.61 14.98 -19.44
N TYR A 45 -0.07 16.14 -19.40
CA TYR A 45 0.24 17.25 -20.29
C TYR A 45 1.68 17.75 -20.15
N SER A 46 2.22 17.78 -18.92
CA SER A 46 3.63 18.12 -18.68
C SER A 46 4.62 17.06 -19.17
N MET A 47 4.20 15.79 -19.18
CA MET A 47 4.98 14.70 -19.76
C MET A 47 5.00 14.83 -21.29
N MET A 48 3.85 15.08 -21.91
CA MET A 48 3.76 15.28 -23.36
C MET A 48 4.62 16.45 -23.84
N SER A 49 4.69 17.57 -23.10
CA SER A 49 5.54 18.70 -23.48
C SER A 49 7.04 18.40 -23.40
N ARG A 50 7.44 17.41 -22.60
CA ARG A 50 8.83 16.91 -22.52
C ARG A 50 9.13 15.82 -23.55
N GLY A 51 8.18 15.48 -24.42
CA GLY A 51 8.34 14.46 -25.45
C GLY A 51 7.99 13.03 -25.00
N PHE A 52 7.09 12.87 -24.03
CA PHE A 52 6.60 11.56 -23.60
C PHE A 52 5.94 10.81 -24.78
N ARG A 53 6.43 9.60 -25.07
CA ARG A 53 5.99 8.76 -26.21
C ARG A 53 5.01 7.63 -25.83
N GLY A 54 4.48 7.65 -24.61
CA GLY A 54 3.63 6.57 -24.09
C GLY A 54 4.37 5.54 -23.25
N GLU A 55 5.71 5.56 -23.24
CA GLU A 55 6.53 4.71 -22.38
C GLU A 55 6.95 5.45 -21.10
N ILE A 56 6.75 4.80 -19.95
CA ILE A 56 7.18 5.31 -18.66
C ILE A 56 8.69 5.12 -18.55
N GLN A 57 9.43 6.21 -18.74
CA GLN A 57 10.87 6.23 -18.50
C GLN A 57 11.12 6.36 -17.00
N LEU A 58 11.54 5.27 -16.36
CA LEU A 58 12.00 5.32 -14.98
C LEU A 58 13.36 6.04 -14.95
N LEU A 59 13.50 7.01 -14.04
CA LEU A 59 14.72 7.82 -13.89
C LEU A 59 15.92 7.00 -13.40
N SER A 60 15.63 5.87 -12.77
CA SER A 60 16.59 4.88 -12.31
C SER A 60 16.08 3.54 -12.79
N ASP A 61 16.89 2.84 -13.58
CA ASP A 61 16.68 1.42 -13.83
C ASP A 61 16.57 0.74 -12.48
N LEU A 62 15.54 -0.07 -12.31
CA LEU A 62 15.36 -0.90 -11.13
C LEU A 62 16.39 -2.05 -11.21
N GLN A 63 17.67 -1.70 -11.10
CA GLN A 63 18.74 -2.69 -11.10
C GLN A 63 18.71 -3.38 -9.74
N VAL A 64 18.49 -4.70 -9.79
CA VAL A 64 18.59 -5.55 -8.61
C VAL A 64 20.04 -5.49 -8.14
N GLU A 65 20.29 -4.72 -7.08
CA GLU A 65 21.61 -4.60 -6.50
C GLU A 65 21.95 -5.93 -5.80
N THR A 66 23.23 -6.33 -5.81
CA THR A 66 23.67 -7.54 -5.09
C THR A 66 23.26 -7.50 -3.61
N ARG A 67 23.15 -6.30 -3.03
CA ARG A 67 22.63 -6.08 -1.68
C ARG A 67 21.18 -6.57 -1.53
N ASP A 68 20.31 -6.36 -2.51
CA ASP A 68 18.91 -6.78 -2.46
C ASP A 68 18.78 -8.31 -2.53
N ILE A 69 19.67 -8.96 -3.30
CA ILE A 69 19.76 -10.43 -3.36
C ILE A 69 20.24 -10.99 -2.02
N ILE A 70 21.24 -10.36 -1.39
CA ILE A 70 21.74 -10.79 -0.08
C ILE A 70 20.62 -10.68 0.97
N TRP A 71 19.93 -9.54 1.05
CA TRP A 71 18.82 -9.37 1.98
C TRP A 71 17.67 -10.34 1.69
N GLY A 72 17.30 -10.53 0.43
CA GLY A 72 16.30 -11.51 0.03
C GLY A 72 16.69 -12.93 0.44
N THR A 73 17.94 -13.30 0.22
CA THR A 73 18.49 -14.61 0.63
C THR A 73 18.46 -14.78 2.14
N VAL A 74 18.88 -13.78 2.91
CA VAL A 74 18.87 -13.82 4.38
C VAL A 74 17.46 -14.00 4.93
N ILE A 75 16.47 -13.29 4.38
CA ILE A 75 15.06 -13.41 4.80
C ILE A 75 14.52 -14.81 4.52
N VAL A 76 14.80 -15.35 3.33
CA VAL A 76 14.37 -16.72 2.96
C VAL A 76 15.04 -17.75 3.87
N LEU A 77 16.35 -17.63 4.09
CA LEU A 77 17.13 -18.57 4.92
C LEU A 77 16.64 -18.53 6.38
N LEU A 78 16.37 -17.34 6.93
CA LEU A 78 15.77 -17.18 8.25
C LEU A 78 14.39 -17.84 8.34
N GLY A 79 13.55 -17.68 7.31
CA GLY A 79 12.25 -18.37 7.23
C GLY A 79 12.39 -19.89 7.20
N VAL A 80 13.34 -20.42 6.42
CA VAL A 80 13.62 -21.86 6.36
C VAL A 80 14.11 -22.38 7.71
N VAL A 81 15.00 -21.65 8.39
CA VAL A 81 15.49 -22.02 9.73
C VAL A 81 14.34 -22.07 10.74
N ILE A 82 13.43 -21.08 10.71
CA ILE A 82 12.24 -21.08 11.57
C ILE A 82 11.35 -22.29 11.29
N LEU A 83 11.08 -22.60 10.02
CA LEU A 83 10.28 -23.77 9.65
C LEU A 83 10.95 -25.09 10.02
N LEU A 84 12.28 -25.17 9.94
CA LEU A 84 13.03 -26.35 10.38
C LEU A 84 13.04 -26.49 11.90
N ILE A 85 13.01 -25.39 12.65
CA ILE A 85 12.83 -25.42 14.10
C ILE A 85 11.40 -25.87 14.45
N ASP A 86 10.40 -25.45 13.70
CA ASP A 86 9.00 -25.87 13.89
C ASP A 86 8.80 -27.36 13.54
N GLN A 87 9.40 -27.83 12.44
CA GLN A 87 9.36 -29.25 12.05
C GLN A 87 10.30 -30.15 12.88
N GLY A 88 11.42 -29.62 13.35
CA GLY A 88 12.34 -30.24 14.31
C GLY A 88 11.84 -30.19 15.75
N GLY A 89 10.82 -29.37 16.03
CA GLY A 89 9.93 -29.41 17.19
C GLY A 89 8.97 -30.60 17.10
N TRP A 90 9.55 -31.79 16.96
CA TRP A 90 8.90 -33.08 16.89
C TRP A 90 8.17 -33.40 18.21
N GLY A 91 7.07 -32.70 18.51
CA GLY A 91 6.43 -32.85 19.82
C GLY A 91 5.08 -32.19 20.11
N TRP A 92 4.42 -31.47 19.20
CA TRP A 92 3.08 -30.91 19.49
C TRP A 92 1.89 -31.41 18.63
N PRO A 93 1.83 -32.65 18.09
CA PRO A 93 0.56 -33.20 17.64
C PRO A 93 -0.32 -33.73 18.80
N LEU A 94 -0.02 -33.42 20.07
CA LEU A 94 -0.68 -34.06 21.22
C LEU A 94 -1.12 -33.12 22.37
N ALA A 95 -1.38 -31.83 22.12
CA ALA A 95 -1.95 -30.96 23.16
C ALA A 95 -3.26 -30.25 22.80
N TRP A 96 -4.10 -30.87 21.97
CA TRP A 96 -5.56 -30.62 21.97
C TRP A 96 -6.32 -31.92 21.66
N ARG A 97 -6.34 -32.84 22.63
CA ARG A 97 -7.59 -33.52 23.03
C ARG A 97 -8.11 -32.78 24.27
#